data_AF-A0A8K0XCV4-F1
#
_entry.id   AF-A0A8K0XCV4-F1
#
_cell.length_a   1.000
_cell.length_b   1.000
_cell.length_c   1.000
_cell.angle_alpha   90.00
_cell.angle_beta   90.00
_cell.angle_gamma   90.00
#
_symmetry.space_group_name_H-M   'P 1'
#
loop_
_entity.id
_entity.type
_entity.pdbx_description
1 polymer ?
#
loop_
_entity_poly.entity_id
_entity_poly.type
_entity_poly.pdbx_seq_one_letter_code
_entity_poly.pdbx_strand_id
1 'polypeptide(L)'
;MLNLMRFGDLDERAVRAFKSLSRPLHYHDGIGPTQLYPTRAEVDRANESRITALPGQGYQYKATDIPGYDSNGIPVTVQQMERLLERLVAPRTILLK
;
A
#
# COMPACT_ATOMS: atom_id res chain seq x y z
N MET A 1 -5.05 12.15 -22.14
CA MET A 1 -5.58 11.04 -21.31
C MET A 1 -5.63 11.40 -19.82
N LEU A 2 -4.50 11.60 -19.12
CA LEU A 2 -4.51 11.88 -17.68
C LEU A 2 -5.19 13.21 -17.28
N ASN A 3 -4.92 14.30 -18.02
CA ASN A 3 -5.61 15.58 -17.78
C ASN A 3 -7.13 15.47 -18.02
N LEU A 4 -7.56 14.68 -19.00
CA LEU A 4 -8.98 14.42 -19.25
C LEU A 4 -9.63 13.70 -18.07
N MET A 5 -8.96 12.67 -17.52
CA MET A 5 -9.41 11.98 -16.32
C MET A 5 -9.51 12.92 -15.11
N ARG A 6 -8.56 13.84 -14.95
CA ARG A 6 -8.56 14.83 -13.87
C ARG A 6 -9.79 15.73 -13.88
N PHE A 7 -10.26 16.14 -15.08
CA PHE A 7 -11.44 17.00 -15.23
C PHE A 7 -12.75 16.23 -15.38
N GLY A 8 -12.70 14.90 -15.52
CA GLY A 8 -13.88 14.06 -15.73
C GLY A 8 -14.31 13.94 -17.21
N ASP A 9 -13.59 14.55 -18.14
CA ASP A 9 -13.93 14.62 -19.56
C ASP A 9 -13.28 13.49 -20.38
N LEU A 10 -13.58 12.24 -20.04
CA LEU A 10 -13.02 11.08 -20.73
C LEU A 10 -13.70 10.83 -22.08
N ASP A 11 -12.99 11.15 -23.17
CA ASP A 11 -13.41 10.81 -24.53
C ASP A 11 -13.22 9.32 -24.85
N GLU A 12 -13.86 8.83 -25.92
CA GLU A 12 -13.75 7.42 -26.31
C GLU A 12 -12.31 6.98 -26.60
N ARG A 13 -11.47 7.90 -27.10
CA ARG A 13 -10.06 7.62 -27.38
C ARG A 13 -9.30 7.33 -26.08
N ALA A 14 -9.50 8.14 -25.05
CA ALA A 14 -8.93 7.92 -23.72
C ALA A 14 -9.44 6.62 -23.09
N VAL A 15 -10.73 6.32 -23.20
CA VAL A 15 -11.31 5.07 -22.69
C VAL A 15 -10.69 3.84 -23.37
N ARG A 16 -10.56 3.86 -24.71
CA ARG A 16 -9.90 2.78 -25.46
C ARG A 16 -8.43 2.62 -25.06
N ALA A 17 -7.72 3.72 -24.88
CA ALA A 17 -6.33 3.70 -24.44
C ALA A 17 -6.16 3.05 -23.06
N PHE A 18 -6.97 3.42 -22.06
CA PHE A 18 -6.91 2.79 -20.73
C PHE A 18 -7.22 1.29 -20.78
N LYS A 19 -8.24 0.87 -21.53
CA LYS A 19 -8.58 -0.55 -21.71
C LYS A 19 -7.43 -1.36 -22.30
N SER A 20 -6.64 -0.77 -23.20
CA SER A 20 -5.47 -1.43 -23.80
C SER A 20 -4.33 -1.72 -22.80
N LEU A 21 -4.32 -1.04 -21.64
CA LEU A 21 -3.31 -1.22 -20.60
C LEU A 21 -3.55 -2.45 -19.72
N SER A 22 -4.70 -3.13 -19.84
CA SER A 22 -5.03 -4.35 -19.07
C SER A 22 -4.22 -5.59 -19.49
N ARG A 23 -3.32 -5.46 -20.47
CA ARG A 23 -2.41 -6.52 -20.90
C ARG A 23 -1.47 -6.94 -19.74
N PRO A 24 -1.06 -8.22 -19.67
CA PRO A 24 -0.02 -8.66 -18.73
C PRO A 24 1.29 -7.86 -18.90
N LEU A 25 2.01 -7.69 -17.80
CA LEU A 25 3.33 -7.05 -17.77
C LEU A 25 4.39 -8.14 -17.53
N HIS A 26 5.44 -8.13 -18.35
CA HIS A 26 6.58 -9.02 -18.24
C HIS A 26 7.82 -8.19 -17.90
N TYR A 27 8.55 -8.60 -16.85
CA TYR A 27 9.76 -7.96 -16.37
C TYR A 27 10.87 -9.02 -16.30
N HIS A 28 12.07 -8.66 -16.72
CA HIS A 28 13.20 -9.59 -16.83
C HIS A 28 14.20 -9.48 -15.67
N ASP A 29 14.09 -8.44 -14.86
CA ASP A 29 14.98 -8.13 -13.74
C ASP A 29 14.49 -8.72 -12.40
N GLY A 30 13.35 -9.41 -12.40
CA GLY A 30 12.73 -9.95 -11.19
C GLY A 30 12.02 -8.89 -10.33
N ILE A 31 11.98 -7.63 -10.76
CA ILE A 31 11.31 -6.54 -10.05
C ILE A 31 9.91 -6.37 -10.63
N GLY A 32 8.92 -6.86 -9.88
CA GLY A 32 7.51 -6.71 -10.24
C GLY A 32 6.97 -5.28 -10.03
N PRO A 33 5.83 -4.95 -10.65
CA PRO A 33 5.22 -3.62 -10.50
C PRO A 33 4.53 -3.48 -9.15
N THR A 34 4.42 -2.24 -8.68
CA THR A 34 3.53 -1.87 -7.57
C THR A 34 2.07 -1.95 -8.03
N GLN A 35 1.26 -2.71 -7.31
CA GLN A 35 -0.18 -2.76 -7.52
C GLN A 35 -0.87 -1.75 -6.61
N LEU A 36 -1.81 -0.99 -7.16
CA LEU A 36 -2.60 -0.01 -6.42
C LEU A 36 -4.02 -0.55 -6.26
N TYR A 37 -4.52 -0.52 -5.03
CA TYR A 37 -5.86 -0.97 -4.68
C TYR A 37 -6.62 0.12 -3.90
N PRO A 38 -7.96 0.15 -4.00
CA PRO A 38 -8.75 1.18 -3.32
C PRO A 38 -8.84 0.95 -1.81
N THR A 39 -8.74 -0.29 -1.33
CA THR A 39 -8.81 -0.59 0.11
C THR A 39 -7.55 -1.24 0.66
N ARG A 40 -7.28 -1.01 1.94
CA ARG A 40 -6.17 -1.65 2.67
C ARG A 40 -6.28 -3.18 2.65
N ALA A 41 -7.49 -3.72 2.82
CA ALA A 41 -7.70 -5.17 2.82
C ALA A 41 -7.29 -5.83 1.49
N GLU A 42 -7.48 -5.14 0.36
CA GLU A 42 -7.01 -5.61 -0.95
C GLU A 42 -5.48 -5.53 -1.08
N VAL A 43 -4.87 -4.44 -0.58
CA VAL A 43 -3.40 -4.31 -0.52
C VAL A 43 -2.79 -5.43 0.31
N ASP A 44 -3.32 -5.67 1.51
CA ASP A 44 -2.82 -6.69 2.45
C ASP A 44 -2.91 -8.09 1.82
N ARG A 45 -4.04 -8.42 1.20
CA ARG A 45 -4.23 -9.70 0.49
C ARG A 45 -3.27 -9.87 -0.69
N ALA A 46 -3.07 -8.82 -1.49
CA ALA A 46 -2.16 -8.86 -2.63
C ALA A 46 -0.70 -9.04 -2.19
N ASN A 47 -0.28 -8.32 -1.15
CA ASN A 47 1.06 -8.43 -0.59
C ASN A 47 1.30 -9.81 0.05
N GLU A 48 0.34 -10.34 0.82
CA GLU A 48 0.44 -11.67 1.43
C GLU A 48 0.56 -12.78 0.37
N SER A 49 -0.24 -12.70 -0.69
CA SER A 49 -0.15 -13.63 -1.82
C SER A 49 1.23 -13.60 -2.48
N ARG A 50 1.79 -12.40 -2.71
CA ARG A 50 3.14 -12.21 -3.27
C ARG A 50 4.23 -12.76 -2.37
N ILE A 51 4.22 -12.43 -1.07
CA ILE A 51 5.20 -12.95 -0.11
C ILE A 51 5.11 -14.47 0.00
N THR A 52 3.92 -15.05 -0.01
CA THR A 52 3.74 -16.51 0.07
C THR A 52 4.34 -17.20 -1.16
N ALA A 53 4.19 -16.62 -2.35
CA ALA A 53 4.73 -17.15 -3.60
C ALA A 53 6.27 -17.05 -3.71
N LEU A 54 6.91 -16.15 -2.95
CA LEU A 54 8.37 -16.04 -2.95
C LEU A 54 9.01 -17.26 -2.28
N PRO A 55 10.05 -17.86 -2.90
CA PRO A 55 10.82 -18.93 -2.26
C PRO A 55 11.62 -18.39 -1.07
N GLY A 56 12.04 -19.29 -0.18
CA GLY A 56 12.86 -18.93 0.98
C GLY A 56 12.09 -18.68 2.27
N GLN A 57 12.84 -18.42 3.35
CA GLN A 57 12.31 -18.21 4.69
C GLN A 57 11.91 -16.75 4.89
N GLY A 58 10.76 -16.53 5.53
CA GLY A 58 10.33 -15.20 5.92
C GLY A 58 11.02 -14.71 7.20
N TYR A 59 11.38 -13.43 7.21
CA TYR A 59 11.94 -12.72 8.35
C TYR A 59 10.94 -11.69 8.86
N GLN A 60 10.67 -11.74 10.17
CA GLN A 60 9.70 -10.89 10.82
C GLN A 60 10.40 -9.70 11.48
N TYR A 61 10.01 -8.48 11.10
CA TYR A 61 10.51 -7.24 11.66
C TYR A 61 9.41 -6.58 12.48
N LYS A 62 9.64 -6.40 13.79
CA LYS A 62 8.68 -5.80 14.73
C LYS A 62 8.99 -4.32 14.93
N ALA A 63 7.96 -3.48 14.85
CA ALA A 63 8.07 -2.07 15.17
C ALA A 63 8.29 -1.86 16.68
N THR A 64 8.92 -0.74 17.04
CA THR A 64 9.02 -0.27 18.42
C THR A 64 8.42 1.12 18.48
N ASP A 65 7.22 1.22 19.03
CA ASP A 65 6.46 2.47 19.09
C ASP A 65 6.50 3.03 20.52
N ILE A 66 6.76 4.33 20.64
CA ILE A 66 6.78 5.05 21.91
C ILE A 66 5.78 6.22 21.88
N PRO A 67 5.00 6.45 22.95
CA PRO A 67 4.06 7.56 22.97
C PRO A 67 4.79 8.91 22.92
N GLY A 68 4.27 9.81 22.08
CA GLY A 68 4.73 11.20 21.98
C GLY A 68 3.93 12.15 22.86
N TYR A 69 4.04 13.44 22.56
CA TYR A 69 3.25 14.52 23.16
C TYR A 69 2.31 15.11 22.10
N ASP A 70 1.14 15.59 22.52
CA ASP A 70 0.22 16.31 21.66
C ASP A 70 0.66 17.78 21.45
N SER A 71 -0.14 18.55 20.70
CA SER A 71 0.13 19.97 20.43
C SER A 71 0.15 20.86 21.67
N ASN A 72 -0.40 20.39 22.80
CA ASN A 72 -0.43 21.11 24.08
C ASN A 72 0.68 20.63 25.03
N GLY A 73 1.55 19.72 24.59
CA GLY A 73 2.59 19.13 25.42
C GLY A 73 2.08 18.07 26.41
N ILE A 74 0.86 17.55 26.23
CA ILE A 74 0.31 16.48 27.06
C ILE A 74 0.77 15.13 26.50
N PRO A 75 1.24 14.20 27.35
CA PRO A 75 1.65 12.87 26.90
C PRO A 75 0.45 12.11 26.32
N VAL A 76 0.64 11.57 25.12
CA VAL A 76 -0.35 10.74 24.45
C VAL A 76 -0.42 9.38 25.14
N THR A 77 -1.63 8.86 25.38
CA THR A 77 -1.78 7.52 25.96
C THR A 77 -1.44 6.44 24.94
N VAL A 78 -1.08 5.23 25.41
CA VAL A 78 -0.81 4.09 24.53
C VAL A 78 -1.99 3.81 23.59
N GLN A 79 -3.22 3.84 24.11
CA GLN A 79 -4.42 3.61 23.31
C GLN A 79 -4.64 4.70 22.24
N GLN A 80 -4.33 5.96 22.55
CA GLN A 80 -4.39 7.04 21.57
C GLN A 80 -3.32 6.86 20.49
N MET A 81 -2.09 6.51 20.88
CA MET A 81 -1.01 6.20 19.94
C MET A 81 -1.40 5.04 19.01
N GLU A 82 -1.94 3.94 19.53
CA GLU A 82 -2.36 2.80 18.71
C GLU A 82 -3.40 3.19 17.66
N ARG A 83 -4.42 3.98 18.05
CA ARG A 83 -5.43 4.49 17.10
C ARG A 83 -4.83 5.40 16.03
N LEU A 84 -3.86 6.24 16.40
CA LEU A 84 -3.17 7.12 15.45
C LEU A 84 -2.35 6.31 14.45
N LEU A 85 -1.59 5.33 14.92
CA LEU A 85 -0.77 4.45 14.09
C LEU A 85 -1.61 3.59 13.15
N GLU A 86 -2.74 3.07 13.62
CA GLU A 86 -3.70 2.35 12.78
C GLU A 86 -4.23 3.21 11.64
N ARG A 87 -4.60 4.47 11.94
CA ARG A 87 -5.05 5.45 10.94
C ARG A 87 -3.95 5.80 9.94
N LEU A 88 -2.69 5.86 10.36
CA LEU A 88 -1.54 6.14 9.51
C LEU A 88 -1.06 4.91 8.72
N VAL A 89 -1.75 3.78 8.84
CA VAL A 89 -1.38 2.53 8.16
C VAL A 89 0.04 2.08 8.58
N ALA A 90 0.43 2.36 9.83
CA ALA A 90 1.70 1.92 10.36
C ALA A 90 1.60 0.44 10.79
N PRO A 91 2.32 -0.49 10.12
CA PRO A 91 2.29 -1.90 10.49
C PRO A 91 3.13 -2.13 11.75
N ARG A 92 2.57 -2.84 12.75
CA ARG A 92 3.34 -3.28 13.93
C ARG A 92 4.40 -4.31 13.59
N THR A 93 4.21 -5.02 12.47
CA THR A 93 5.08 -6.09 12.05
C THR A 93 5.05 -6.21 10.54
N ILE A 94 6.22 -6.40 9.94
CA ILE A 94 6.40 -6.63 8.52
C ILE A 94 7.12 -7.97 8.34
N LEU A 95 6.56 -8.83 7.49
CA LEU A 95 7.22 -10.05 7.02
C LEU A 95 7.92 -9.72 5.70
N LEU A 96 9.19 -10.05 5.55
CA LEU A 96 9.94 -9.93 4.30
C LEU A 96 10.59 -11.26 3.93
N LYS A 97 10.82 -11.49 2.65
CA LYS A 97 11.53 -12.64 2.08
C LYS A 97 12.54 -12.15 1.06
#